data_AF-A0A2A7AXJ8-F1
#
_entry.id   AF-A0A2A7AXJ8-F1
#
_cell.length_a   1.000
_cell.length_b   1.000
_cell.length_c   1.000
_cell.angle_alpha   90.00
_cell.angle_beta   90.00
_cell.angle_gamma   90.00
#
_symmetry.space_group_name_H-M   'P 1'
#
loop_
_entity.id
_entity.type
_entity.pdbx_description
1 polymer ?
#
loop_
_entity_poly.entity_id
_entity_poly.type
_entity_poly.pdbx_seq_one_letter_code
_entity_poly.pdbx_strand_id
1 'polypeptide(L)' 'MEYLLARSDRQLGICLRMLYDEGYKNLVVESEINAKNRMEFHVKVRADEATMAKLNERYQTLIS' A
#
# COMPACT_ATOMS: atom_id res chain seq x y z
N MET A 1 6.25 -6.32 -8.29
CA MET A 1 5.59 -5.10 -7.74
C MET A 1 6.22 -4.77 -6.39
N GLU A 2 6.77 -3.57 -6.19
CA GLU A 2 7.60 -3.27 -5.00
C GLU A 2 6.85 -2.61 -3.83
N TYR A 3 5.70 -1.98 -4.08
CA TYR A 3 4.92 -1.26 -3.08
C TYR A 3 3.43 -1.29 -3.39
N LEU A 4 2.61 -1.01 -2.37
CA LEU A 4 1.19 -0.68 -2.50
C LEU A 4 1.01 0.84 -2.58
N LEU A 5 0.22 1.32 -3.55
CA LEU A 5 0.02 2.75 -3.79
C LEU A 5 -1.26 3.25 -3.13
N ALA A 6 -1.15 4.16 -2.16
CA ALA A 6 -2.29 4.89 -1.62
C ALA A 6 -2.31 6.34 -2.13
N ARG A 7 -3.42 6.75 -2.75
CA ARG A 7 -3.58 8.09 -3.35
C ARG A 7 -4.30 9.09 -2.44
N SER A 8 -4.63 8.68 -1.22
CA SER A 8 -5.31 9.50 -0.21
C SER A 8 -5.12 8.92 1.18
N ASP A 9 -5.39 9.72 2.22
CA ASP A 9 -5.31 9.27 3.61
C ASP A 9 -6.27 8.11 3.91
N ARG A 10 -7.46 8.11 3.28
CA ARG A 10 -8.43 7.01 3.39
C ARG A 10 -7.83 5.72 2.83
N GLN A 11 -7.23 5.79 1.65
CA GLN A 11 -6.58 4.63 1.02
C GLN A 11 -5.39 4.14 1.85
N LEU A 12 -4.59 5.06 2.40
CA LEU A 12 -3.49 4.73 3.28
C LEU A 12 -3.98 3.99 4.53
N GLY A 13 -5.04 4.48 5.19
CA GLY A 13 -5.63 3.81 6.36
C GLY A 13 -6.12 2.39 6.06
N ILE A 14 -6.77 2.19 4.91
CA ILE A 14 -7.19 0.85 4.45
C ILE A 14 -5.98 -0.05 4.21
N CYS A 15 -4.94 0.47 3.54
CA CYS A 15 -3.72 -0.26 3.25
C CYS A 15 -3.03 -0.73 4.54
N LEU A 16 -2.83 0.17 5.51
CA LEU A 16 -2.18 -0.14 6.78
C LEU A 16 -2.97 -1.16 7.60
N ARG A 17 -4.31 -1.03 7.65
CA ARG A 17 -5.17 -1.99 8.35
C ARG A 17 -5.08 -3.38 7.72
N MET A 18 -5.19 -3.47 6.39
CA MET A 18 -5.12 -4.74 5.67
C MET A 18 -3.76 -5.43 5.91
N LEU A 19 -2.66 -4.70 5.79
CA LEU A 19 -1.33 -5.25 6.01
C LEU A 19 -1.14 -5.75 7.45
N TYR A 20 -1.69 -5.03 8.42
CA TYR A 20 -1.66 -5.46 9.83
C TYR A 20 -2.46 -6.75 10.05
N ASP A 21 -3.64 -6.87 9.45
CA ASP A 21 -4.49 -8.07 9.52
C ASP A 21 -3.81 -9.29 8.86
N GLU A 22 -2.99 -9.06 7.83
CA GLU A 22 -2.13 -10.06 7.17
C GLU A 22 -0.84 -10.38 7.95
N GLY A 23 -0.60 -9.72 9.09
CA GLY A 23 0.55 -9.97 9.97
C GLY A 23 1.80 -9.14 9.68
N TYR A 24 1.74 -8.17 8.75
CA TYR A 24 2.87 -7.27 8.48
C TYR A 24 2.92 -6.12 9.48
N LYS A 25 3.98 -6.11 10.30
CA LYS A 25 4.18 -5.11 11.38
C LYS A 25 5.29 -4.10 11.10
N ASN A 26 6.25 -4.45 10.24
CA ASN A 26 7.38 -3.59 9.87
C ASN A 26 7.14 -3.03 8.47
N LEU A 27 6.36 -1.95 8.41
CA LEU A 27 5.99 -1.27 7.18
C LEU A 27 6.91 -0.07 6.95
N VAL A 28 7.28 0.19 5.70
CA VAL A 28 7.91 1.46 5.31
C VAL A 28 6.89 2.24 4.50
N VAL A 29 6.62 3.48 4.92
CA VAL A 29 5.71 4.39 4.22
C VAL A 29 6.51 5.59 3.74
N GLU A 30 6.54 5.79 2.43
CA GLU A 30 7.16 6.95 1.79
C GLU A 30 6.06 7.82 1.17
N SER A 31 6.14 9.13 1.37
CA SER A 31 5.24 10.09 0.73
C SER A 31 5.91 10.71 -0.51
N GLU A 32 5.17 10.84 -1.61
CA GLU A 32 5.65 11.44 -2.85
C GLU A 32 4.60 12.40 -3.42
N ILE A 33 5.04 13.48 -4.08
CA ILE A 33 4.16 14.34 -4.88
C ILE A 33 4.17 13.81 -6.32
N ASN A 34 3.02 13.32 -6.80
CA ASN A 34 2.91 12.80 -8.16
C ASN A 34 2.96 13.91 -9.23
N ALA A 35 3.00 13.50 -10.50
CA ALA A 35 3.00 14.41 -11.65
C ALA A 35 1.79 15.37 -11.74
N LYS A 36 0.72 15.12 -10.98
CA LYS A 36 -0.47 15.98 -10.88
C LYS A 36 -0.43 16.90 -9.66
N ASN A 37 0.73 17.05 -9.01
CA ASN A 37 0.94 17.82 -7.79
C ASN A 37 0.04 17.37 -6.62
N ARG A 38 -0.24 16.06 -6.54
CA ARG A 38 -1.01 15.45 -5.44
C ARG A 38 -0.11 14.52 -4.65
N MET A 39 -0.26 14.54 -3.33
CA MET A 39 0.43 13.63 -2.44
C MET A 39 -0.10 12.20 -2.61
N GLU A 40 0.82 11.25 -2.68
CA GLU A 40 0.57 9.81 -2.69
C GLU A 40 1.55 9.12 -1.73
N PHE A 41 1.26 7.87 -1.38
CA PHE A 41 2.05 7.08 -0.44
C PHE A 41 2.43 5.74 -1.05
N HIS A 42 3.70 5.39 -0.95
CA HIS A 42 4.24 4.10 -1.30
C HIS A 42 4.45 3.28 -0.03
N VAL A 43 3.64 2.23 0.15
CA VAL A 43 3.71 1.35 1.32
C VAL A 43 4.46 0.07 0.95
N LYS A 44 5.61 -0.14 1.55
CA LYS A 44 6.51 -1.29 1.31
C LYS A 44 6.48 -2.24 2.50
N VAL A 45 6.51 -3.54 2.19
CA VAL A 45 6.62 -4.63 3.16
C VAL A 45 7.66 -5.64 2.72
N ARG A 46 8.23 -6.38 3.67
CA ARG A 46 9.15 -7.48 3.37
C ARG A 46 8.33 -8.71 2.95
N ALA A 47 8.04 -8.81 1.66
CA ALA A 47 7.38 -9.94 1.03
C ALA A 47 8.02 -10.26 -0.32
N ASP A 48 7.90 -11.51 -0.77
CA ASP A 48 8.26 -11.89 -2.14
C ASP A 48 7.29 -11.28 -3.17
N GLU A 49 7.66 -11.32 -4.45
CA GLU A 49 6.87 -10.71 -5.51
C GLU A 49 5.48 -11.34 -5.69
N ALA A 50 5.34 -12.66 -5.50
CA ALA A 50 4.05 -13.34 -5.63
C ALA A 50 3.10 -12.94 -4.51
N THR A 51 3.62 -12.80 -3.30
CA THR A 51 2.89 -12.30 -2.13
C THR A 51 2.52 -10.83 -2.30
N MET A 52 3.43 -9.99 -2.79
CA MET A 52 3.14 -8.58 -3.09
C MET A 52 2.03 -8.42 -4.12
N ALA A 53 2.01 -9.25 -5.17
CA ALA A 53 0.94 -9.24 -6.17
C ALA A 53 -0.43 -9.56 -5.56
N LYS A 54 -0.50 -10.59 -4.69
CA LYS A 54 -1.74 -10.95 -3.97
C LYS A 54 -2.21 -9.86 -3.02
N LEU A 55 -1.30 -9.25 -2.26
CA LEU A 55 -1.61 -8.13 -1.38
C LEU A 55 -2.14 -6.94 -2.18
N ASN A 56 -1.56 -6.67 -3.35
CA ASN A 56 -2.05 -5.61 -4.22
C ASN A 56 -3.43 -5.91 -4.78
N GLU A 57 -3.68 -7.13 -5.27
CA GLU A 57 -5.00 -7.54 -5.75
C GLU A 57 -6.07 -7.34 -4.65
N ARG A 58 -5.81 -7.85 -3.44
CA ARG A 58 -6.69 -7.66 -2.28
C ARG A 58 -6.90 -6.18 -1.97
N TYR A 59 -5.83 -5.40 -1.97
CA TYR A 59 -5.91 -3.96 -1.71
C TYR A 59 -6.75 -3.22 -2.76
N GLN A 60 -6.57 -3.52 -4.05
CA GLN A 60 -7.37 -2.93 -5.13
C GLN A 60 -8.87 -3.23 -4.93
N THR A 61 -9.23 -4.44 -4.50
CA THR A 61 -10.63 -4.77 -4.16
C THR A 61 -11.18 -3.93 -3.00
N LEU A 62 -10.35 -3.61 -1.99
CA LEU A 62 -10.78 -2.84 -0.81
C LEU A 62 -10.95 -1.34 -1.08
N ILE A 63 -10.26 -0.80 -2.09
CA ILE A 63 -10.30 0.63 -2.43
C ILE A 63 -11.16 0.95 -3.66
N SER A 64 -11.71 -0.09 -4.30
CA SER A 64 -12.60 0.03 -5.46
C SER A 64 -13.97 0.58 -5.10
#